data_AF-A0A7S9CPX2-F1
#
_entry.id   AF-A0A7S9CPX2-F1
#
_cell.length_a   1.000
_cell.length_b   1.000
_cell.length_c   1.000
_cell.angle_alpha   90.00
_cell.angle_beta   90.00
_cell.angle_gamma   90.00
#
_symmetry.space_group_name_H-M   'P 1'
#
loop_
_entity.id
_entity.type
_entity.pdbx_description
1 polymer ?
#
loop_
_entity_poly.entity_id
_entity_poly.type
_entity_poly.pdbx_seq_one_letter_code
_entity_poly.pdbx_strand_id
1 'polypeptide(L)'
;MIARAAVAMLVPLALAGVGRAHAQDVPGIEICTVEKTMERRTSCLQSNVDFLQKTINRLTADHQQKLDAANRQIDSLKSSLASLQKLVADLQAAQGKIADDLKKKADAPAAKDAAPAAKEGAK
;
A
#
# COMPACT_ATOMS: atom_id res chain seq x y z
N MET A 1 -11.92 -19.75 7.00
CA MET A 1 -13.16 -19.07 7.48
C MET A 1 -12.94 -17.58 7.74
N ILE A 2 -11.79 -17.17 8.28
CA ILE A 2 -11.43 -15.77 8.57
C ILE A 2 -11.48 -14.86 7.32
N ALA A 3 -10.96 -15.32 6.18
CA ALA A 3 -10.98 -14.53 4.94
C ALA A 3 -12.41 -14.23 4.41
N ARG A 4 -13.36 -15.15 4.63
CA ARG A 4 -14.76 -14.95 4.26
C ARG A 4 -15.47 -13.95 5.18
N ALA A 5 -15.13 -13.96 6.46
CA ALA A 5 -15.65 -13.00 7.44
C ALA A 5 -15.11 -11.58 7.18
N ALA A 6 -13.84 -11.44 6.81
CA ALA A 6 -13.22 -10.15 6.49
C ALA A 6 -13.87 -9.48 5.26
N VAL A 7 -14.12 -10.26 4.20
CA VAL A 7 -14.81 -9.76 2.99
C VAL A 7 -16.26 -9.38 3.29
N ALA A 8 -16.97 -10.16 4.11
CA ALA A 8 -18.35 -9.86 4.50
C ALA A 8 -18.49 -8.58 5.35
N MET A 9 -17.44 -8.15 6.05
CA MET A 9 -17.44 -6.93 6.87
C MET A 9 -17.04 -5.68 6.09
N LEU A 10 -16.19 -5.82 5.05
CA LEU A 10 -15.73 -4.71 4.21
C LEU A 10 -16.80 -4.20 3.23
N VAL A 11 -17.65 -5.07 2.71
CA VAL A 11 -18.73 -4.72 1.77
C VAL A 11 -19.77 -3.75 2.37
N PRO A 12 -20.33 -3.95 3.58
CA PRO A 12 -21.29 -3.01 4.16
C PRO A 12 -20.64 -1.67 4.54
N LEU A 13 -19.34 -1.65 4.88
CA LEU A 13 -18.63 -0.40 5.19
C LEU A 13 -18.44 0.48 3.94
N ALA A 14 -18.23 -0.13 2.77
CA ALA A 14 -18.16 0.57 1.50
C ALA A 14 -19.53 1.11 1.04
N LEU A 15 -20.62 0.40 1.34
CA LEU A 15 -21.98 0.83 0.98
C LEU A 15 -22.56 1.89 1.94
N ALA A 16 -22.13 1.92 3.20
CA ALA A 16 -22.57 2.92 4.18
C ALA A 16 -22.10 4.35 3.85
N GLY A 17 -21.08 4.51 2.99
CA GLY A 17 -20.57 5.80 2.54
C GLY A 17 -21.40 6.50 1.45
N VAL A 18 -22.40 5.82 0.86
CA VAL A 18 -23.22 6.37 -0.25
C VAL A 18 -24.44 7.19 0.24
N GLY A 19 -24.66 7.24 1.57
CA GLY A 19 -25.87 7.79 2.17
C GLY A 19 -25.71 9.19 2.77
N ARG A 20 -25.59 10.22 1.92
CA ARG A 20 -26.06 11.61 2.14
C ARG A 20 -25.60 12.48 0.97
N ALA A 21 -26.37 12.45 -0.11
CA ALA A 21 -26.36 13.56 -1.05
C ALA A 21 -27.01 14.76 -0.34
N HIS A 22 -26.26 15.45 0.52
CA HIS A 22 -26.57 16.84 0.78
C HIS A 22 -26.55 17.51 -0.58
N ALA A 23 -27.62 18.24 -0.93
CA ALA A 23 -27.53 19.15 -2.06
C ALA A 23 -26.24 19.95 -1.85
N GLN A 24 -25.31 19.86 -2.81
CA GLN A 24 -24.10 20.67 -2.74
C GLN A 24 -24.57 22.09 -2.93
N ASP A 25 -24.56 22.84 -1.82
CA ASP A 25 -25.03 24.20 -1.84
C ASP A 25 -24.16 24.98 -2.82
N VAL A 26 -24.79 25.64 -3.78
CA VAL A 26 -24.10 26.42 -4.79
C VAL A 26 -23.83 27.77 -4.15
N PRO A 27 -22.59 28.08 -3.74
CA PRO A 27 -22.35 29.22 -2.87
C PRO A 27 -22.82 30.52 -3.53
N GLY A 28 -23.74 31.26 -2.90
CA GLY A 28 -24.26 32.51 -3.44
C GLY A 28 -25.49 32.37 -4.36
N ILE A 29 -26.02 31.16 -4.57
CA ILE A 29 -27.28 30.98 -5.32
C ILE A 29 -28.46 31.61 -4.58
N GLU A 30 -28.42 31.59 -3.25
CA GLU A 30 -29.35 32.25 -2.34
C GLU A 30 -29.36 33.77 -2.52
N ILE A 31 -28.23 34.36 -2.91
CA ILE A 31 -28.13 35.80 -3.18
C ILE A 31 -28.67 36.11 -4.58
N CYS A 32 -28.31 35.30 -5.58
CA CYS A 32 -28.75 35.49 -6.96
C CYS A 32 -30.26 35.27 -7.16
N THR A 33 -30.90 34.44 -6.33
CA THR A 33 -32.34 34.12 -6.43
C THR A 33 -33.24 35.14 -5.75
N VAL A 34 -32.72 35.94 -4.81
CA VAL A 34 -33.44 37.04 -4.15
C VAL A 34 -33.47 38.32 -5.01
N GLU A 35 -32.61 38.39 -6.04
CA GLU A 35 -32.52 39.52 -6.96
C GLU A 35 -33.76 39.64 -7.87
N LYS A 36 -34.45 40.78 -7.81
CA LYS A 36 -35.72 41.01 -8.52
C LYS A 36 -35.52 41.57 -9.92
N THR A 37 -34.39 42.21 -10.19
CA THR A 37 -34.09 42.75 -11.51
C THR A 37 -33.48 41.67 -12.40
N MET A 38 -34.06 41.42 -13.58
CA MET A 38 -33.65 40.31 -14.46
C MET A 38 -32.21 40.43 -14.96
N GLU A 39 -31.72 41.66 -15.21
CA GLU A 39 -30.32 41.89 -15.61
C GLU A 39 -29.33 41.52 -14.50
N ARG A 40 -29.61 41.96 -13.27
CA ARG A 40 -28.72 41.73 -12.12
C ARG A 40 -28.72 40.26 -11.70
N ARG A 41 -29.89 39.60 -11.76
CA ARG A 41 -30.03 38.14 -11.55
C ARG A 41 -29.20 37.35 -12.57
N THR A 42 -29.27 37.71 -13.85
CA THR A 42 -28.47 37.05 -14.91
C THR A 42 -26.97 37.23 -14.66
N SER A 43 -26.52 38.45 -14.32
CA SER A 43 -25.09 38.70 -14.06
C SER A 43 -24.57 37.95 -12.83
N CYS A 44 -25.38 37.86 -11.77
CA CYS A 44 -25.03 37.13 -10.55
C CYS A 44 -24.86 35.63 -10.84
N LEU A 45 -25.83 35.03 -11.54
CA LEU A 45 -25.77 33.63 -11.95
C LEU A 45 -24.57 33.35 -12.87
N GLN A 46 -24.26 34.26 -13.79
CA GLN A 46 -23.10 34.12 -14.67
C GLN A 46 -21.77 34.09 -13.89
N SER A 47 -21.60 35.01 -12.93
CA SER A 47 -20.40 35.04 -12.09
C SER A 47 -20.29 33.82 -11.19
N ASN A 48 -21.42 33.27 -10.73
CA ASN A 48 -21.47 32.04 -9.95
C ASN A 48 -21.01 30.82 -10.79
N VAL A 49 -21.52 30.68 -12.01
CA VAL A 49 -21.13 29.61 -12.93
C VAL A 49 -19.64 29.69 -13.26
N ASP A 50 -19.09 30.89 -13.51
CA ASP A 50 -17.64 31.07 -13.74
C ASP A 50 -16.82 30.66 -12.52
N PHE A 51 -17.24 31.04 -11.31
CA PHE A 51 -16.59 30.60 -10.07
C PHE A 51 -16.63 29.07 -9.89
N LEU A 52 -17.78 28.44 -10.10
CA LEU A 52 -17.92 26.99 -10.04
C LEU A 52 -17.03 26.30 -11.08
N GLN A 53 -17.03 26.78 -12.32
CA GLN A 53 -16.22 26.19 -13.38
C GLN A 53 -14.73 26.27 -13.05
N LYS A 54 -14.25 27.43 -12.55
CA LYS A 54 -12.87 27.59 -12.08
C LYS A 54 -12.56 26.63 -10.92
N THR A 55 -13.48 26.49 -9.99
CA THR A 55 -13.33 25.59 -8.84
C THR A 55 -13.26 24.12 -9.27
N ILE A 56 -14.15 23.69 -10.17
CA ILE A 56 -14.14 22.33 -10.74
C ILE A 56 -12.82 22.06 -11.45
N ASN A 57 -12.35 23.00 -12.29
CA ASN A 57 -11.08 22.84 -13.02
C ASN A 57 -9.90 22.72 -12.04
N ARG A 58 -9.88 23.55 -10.99
CA ARG A 58 -8.86 23.49 -9.94
C ARG A 58 -8.89 22.16 -9.19
N LEU A 59 -10.05 21.73 -8.72
CA LEU A 59 -10.20 20.44 -8.04
C LEU A 59 -9.76 19.30 -8.95
N THR A 60 -10.14 19.33 -10.23
CA THR A 60 -9.75 18.30 -11.20
C THR A 60 -8.23 18.22 -11.33
N ALA A 61 -7.56 19.37 -11.49
CA ALA A 61 -6.10 19.42 -11.57
C ALA A 61 -5.43 18.91 -10.27
N ASP A 62 -5.91 19.36 -9.10
CA ASP A 62 -5.39 18.94 -7.80
C ASP A 62 -5.54 17.42 -7.59
N HIS A 63 -6.67 16.84 -7.99
CA HIS A 63 -6.88 15.39 -7.90
C HIS A 63 -5.99 14.63 -8.89
N GLN A 64 -5.85 15.12 -10.12
CA GLN A 64 -4.95 14.50 -11.10
C GLN A 64 -3.50 14.48 -10.59
N GLN A 65 -3.04 15.59 -10.02
CA GLN A 65 -1.71 15.67 -9.41
C GLN A 65 -1.54 14.68 -8.26
N LYS A 66 -2.56 14.49 -7.41
CA LYS A 66 -2.53 13.49 -6.33
C LYS A 66 -2.47 12.06 -6.88
N LEU A 67 -3.23 11.75 -7.93
CA LEU A 67 -3.19 10.44 -8.59
C LEU A 67 -1.81 10.16 -9.18
N ASP A 68 -1.20 11.13 -9.86
CA ASP A 68 0.12 10.99 -10.44
C ASP A 68 1.20 10.79 -9.36
N ALA A 69 1.11 11.53 -8.24
CA ALA A 69 1.99 11.34 -7.10
C ALA A 69 1.85 9.96 -6.47
N ALA A 70 0.61 9.47 -6.28
CA ALA A 70 0.33 8.14 -5.75
C ALA A 70 0.86 7.04 -6.69
N ASN A 71 0.71 7.19 -8.00
CA ASN A 71 1.26 6.24 -8.98
C ASN A 71 2.79 6.14 -8.88
N ARG A 72 3.50 7.26 -8.73
CA ARG A 72 4.95 7.24 -8.51
C ARG A 72 5.35 6.53 -7.21
N GLN A 73 4.57 6.71 -6.14
CA GLN A 73 4.78 5.98 -4.89
C GLN A 73 4.56 4.48 -5.07
N ILE A 74 3.52 4.07 -5.81
CA ILE A 74 3.26 2.68 -6.14
C ILE A 74 4.45 2.07 -6.88
N ASP A 75 5.02 2.76 -7.85
CA ASP A 75 6.16 2.24 -8.62
C ASP A 75 7.42 2.10 -7.76
N SER A 76 7.69 3.05 -6.88
CA SER A 76 8.78 2.96 -5.89
C SER A 76 8.58 1.81 -4.89
N LEU A 77 7.33 1.57 -4.46
CA LEU A 77 7.01 0.44 -3.60
C LEU A 77 7.16 -0.90 -4.33
N LYS A 78 6.75 -0.97 -5.61
CA LYS A 78 6.95 -2.18 -6.44
C LYS A 78 8.43 -2.51 -6.61
N SER A 79 9.30 -1.53 -6.87
CA SER A 79 10.74 -1.78 -6.97
C SER A 79 11.34 -2.26 -5.66
N SER A 80 10.90 -1.67 -4.54
CA SER A 80 11.31 -2.10 -3.19
C SER A 80 10.86 -3.54 -2.93
N LEU A 81 9.62 -3.88 -3.25
CA LEU A 81 9.07 -5.22 -3.10
C LEU A 81 9.88 -6.25 -3.93
N ALA A 82 10.20 -5.94 -5.19
CA ALA A 82 11.03 -6.80 -6.03
C ALA A 82 12.44 -7.00 -5.43
N SER A 83 13.05 -5.95 -4.88
CA SER A 83 14.35 -6.06 -4.22
C SER A 83 14.30 -6.94 -2.96
N LEU A 84 13.25 -6.79 -2.14
CA LEU A 84 13.04 -7.62 -0.95
C LEU A 84 12.78 -9.08 -1.31
N GLN A 85 11.98 -9.34 -2.35
CA GLN A 85 11.75 -10.70 -2.86
C GLN A 85 13.06 -11.37 -3.27
N LYS A 86 13.96 -10.64 -3.93
CA LYS A 86 15.27 -11.17 -4.30
C LYS A 86 16.12 -11.51 -3.07
N LEU A 87 16.18 -10.62 -2.08
CA LEU A 87 16.90 -10.88 -0.83
C LEU A 87 16.35 -12.10 -0.08
N VAL A 88 15.02 -12.28 -0.05
CA VAL A 88 14.40 -13.46 0.56
C VAL A 88 14.80 -14.74 -0.19
N ALA A 89 14.80 -14.72 -1.52
CA ALA A 89 15.24 -15.85 -2.33
C ALA A 89 16.71 -16.20 -2.08
N ASP A 90 17.59 -15.19 -2.03
CA ASP A 90 19.02 -15.36 -1.77
C ASP A 90 19.27 -15.94 -0.36
N LEU A 91 18.54 -15.46 0.66
CA LEU A 91 18.64 -15.99 2.03
C LEU A 91 18.10 -17.42 2.16
N GLN A 92 17.00 -17.75 1.48
CA GLN A 92 16.48 -19.13 1.45
C GLN A 92 17.48 -20.08 0.78
N ALA A 93 18.09 -19.65 -0.33
CA ALA A 93 19.13 -20.44 -1.00
C ALA A 93 20.37 -20.62 -0.12
N ALA A 94 20.80 -19.58 0.60
CA ALA A 94 21.91 -19.66 1.53
C ALA A 94 21.61 -20.61 2.71
N GLN A 95 20.42 -20.53 3.31
CA GLN A 95 20.00 -21.48 4.35
C GLN A 95 19.95 -22.91 3.84
N GLY A 96 19.43 -23.15 2.63
CA GLY A 96 19.41 -24.48 2.01
C GLY A 96 20.81 -25.07 1.90
N LYS A 97 21.77 -24.29 1.41
CA LYS A 97 23.18 -24.71 1.32
C LYS A 97 23.78 -25.04 2.69
N ILE A 98 23.58 -24.18 3.68
CA ILE A 98 24.07 -24.41 5.06
C ILE A 98 23.45 -25.68 5.64
N ALA A 99 22.17 -25.94 5.42
CA ALA A 99 21.48 -27.14 5.86
C ALA A 99 22.02 -28.42 5.18
N ASP A 100 22.32 -28.35 3.87
CA ASP A 100 22.96 -29.45 3.14
C ASP A 100 24.40 -29.71 3.61
N ASP A 101 25.20 -28.65 3.84
CA ASP A 101 26.57 -28.75 4.35
C ASP A 101 26.62 -29.34 5.77
N LEU A 102 25.66 -29.00 6.63
CA LEU A 102 25.50 -29.59 7.97
C LEU A 102 25.18 -31.08 7.91
N LYS A 103 24.29 -31.52 6.99
CA LYS A 103 23.99 -32.94 6.79
C LYS A 103 25.22 -33.71 6.31
N LYS A 104 25.95 -33.16 5.33
CA LYS A 104 27.19 -33.80 4.82
C LYS A 104 28.32 -33.91 5.85
N LYS A 105 28.38 -33.00 6.83
CA LYS A 105 29.35 -33.10 7.94
C LYS A 105 28.92 -34.05 9.05
N ALA A 106 27.63 -34.33 9.21
CA ALA A 106 27.13 -35.33 10.15
C ALA A 106 27.36 -36.79 9.67
N ASP A 107 27.52 -37.01 8.37
CA ASP A 107 27.81 -38.31 7.76
C ASP A 107 29.32 -38.62 7.58
N ALA A 108 30.22 -37.76 8.07
CA ALA A 108 31.65 -38.09 8.12
C ALA A 108 31.90 -39.06 9.29
N PRO A 109 32.39 -40.29 9.06
CA PRO A 109 32.61 -41.24 10.14
C PRO A 109 33.64 -40.66 11.11
N ALA A 110 33.28 -40.67 12.40
CA ALA A 110 34.23 -40.50 13.48
C ALA A 110 35.36 -41.51 13.27
N ALA A 111 36.51 -41.03 12.82
CA ALA A 111 37.72 -41.83 12.79
C ALA A 111 37.98 -42.27 14.23
N LYS A 112 37.94 -43.58 14.43
CA LYS A 112 38.35 -44.26 15.65
C LYS A 112 39.80 -43.90 15.93
N ASP A 113 40.04 -42.98 16.85
CA ASP A 113 41.26 -43.04 17.65
C ASP A 113 41.05 -44.14 18.70
N ALA A 114 41.31 -45.37 18.24
CA ALA A 114 41.60 -46.47 19.13
C ALA A 114 42.95 -46.18 19.80
N ALA A 115 42.90 -45.94 21.10
CA ALA A 115 44.05 -46.11 21.97
C ALA A 115 44.65 -47.52 21.79
N PRO A 116 45.95 -47.69 22.04
CA PRO A 116 46.43 -48.84 22.76
C PRO A 116 46.99 -48.41 24.11
N ALA A 117 46.57 -49.15 25.13
CA ALA A 117 47.05 -49.09 26.48
C ALA A 117 48.53 -49.51 26.61
N ALA A 118 49.18 -48.88 27.57
CA ALA A 118 50.21 -49.38 28.49
C ALA A 118 51.37 -50.27 27.96
N LYS A 119 52.60 -49.78 28.18
CA LYS A 119 53.65 -50.60 28.80
C LYS A 119 54.36 -49.84 29.92
N GLU A 120 54.52 -50.57 31.01
CA GLU A 120 55.18 -50.29 32.27
C GLU A 120 56.66 -49.89 32.13
N GLY A 121 57.20 -49.24 33.17
CA GLY A 121 58.64 -49.08 33.34
C GLY A 121 59.02 -48.23 34.55
N ALA A 122 59.15 -48.87 35.71
CA ALA A 122 59.66 -48.31 36.95
C ALA A 122 61.11 -47.78 36.85
N LYS A 123 61.43 -46.65 37.47
CA LYS A 123 62.27 -46.53 38.67
C LYS A 123 62.34 -45.08 39.16
#